data_AF-A0AAE8QIN4-F1
#
_entry.id   AF-A0AAE8QIN4-F1
#
_cell.length_a   1.000
_cell.length_b   1.000
_cell.length_c   1.000
_cell.angle_alpha   90.00
_cell.angle_beta   90.00
_cell.angle_gamma   90.00
#
_symmetry.space_group_name_H-M   'P 1'
#
loop_
_entity.id
_entity.type
_entity.pdbx_description
1 polymer ?
#
loop_
_entity_poly.entity_id
_entity_poly.type
_entity_poly.pdbx_seq_one_letter_code
_entity_poly.pdbx_strand_id
1 'polypeptide(L)'
;MKNQKRAPGRPPHNPSVTDRRIVQMLASQGIPQSEICRVLALSAKTLRKSYRRQLDIGAARLQAALIGHLLRLAAGTDDVALRAIMFLLQCRFGWSRFLPPAR
;
A
#
# COMPACT_ATOMS: atom_id res chain seq x y z
N MET A 1 -10.59 -37.44 34.82
CA MET A 1 -9.52 -36.70 34.12
C MET A 1 -9.84 -35.21 34.21
N LYS A 2 -9.07 -34.41 34.95
CA LYS A 2 -9.33 -32.96 35.10
C LYS A 2 -9.05 -32.26 33.78
N ASN A 3 -10.07 -31.64 33.20
CA ASN A 3 -9.98 -30.91 31.94
C ASN A 3 -9.21 -29.59 32.18
N GLN A 4 -7.90 -29.58 31.93
CA GLN A 4 -7.09 -28.37 32.00
C GLN A 4 -7.53 -27.42 30.87
N LYS A 5 -8.13 -26.27 31.24
CA LYS A 5 -8.48 -25.22 30.28
C LYS A 5 -7.20 -24.74 29.58
N ARG A 6 -7.15 -24.88 28.26
CA ARG A 6 -6.02 -24.42 27.43
C ARG A 6 -5.80 -22.92 27.66
N ALA A 7 -4.54 -22.50 27.73
CA ALA A 7 -4.17 -21.10 27.87
C ALA A 7 -4.81 -20.24 26.75
N PRO A 8 -5.29 -19.03 27.05
CA PRO A 8 -5.90 -18.16 26.06
C PRO A 8 -4.92 -17.87 24.92
N GLY A 9 -5.44 -17.79 23.68
CA GLY A 9 -4.63 -17.47 22.50
C GLY A 9 -4.01 -16.06 22.56
N ARG A 10 -3.07 -15.77 21.64
CA ARG A 10 -2.45 -14.44 21.51
C ARG A 10 -3.54 -13.35 21.47
N PRO A 11 -3.44 -12.28 22.30
CA PRO A 11 -4.43 -11.22 22.33
C PRO A 11 -4.71 -10.63 20.94
N PRO A 12 -5.95 -10.19 20.68
CA PRO A 12 -6.31 -9.55 19.42
C PRO A 12 -5.50 -8.27 19.22
N HIS A 13 -5.03 -8.06 17.99
CA HIS A 13 -4.29 -6.86 17.62
C HIS A 13 -5.20 -5.62 17.64
N ASN A 14 -4.87 -4.62 18.46
CA ASN A 14 -5.60 -3.37 18.53
C ASN A 14 -4.79 -2.24 17.85
N PRO A 15 -5.21 -1.74 16.67
CA PRO A 15 -4.43 -0.78 15.90
C PRO A 15 -4.40 0.60 16.56
N SER A 16 -3.21 1.04 16.96
CA SER A 16 -2.96 2.40 17.48
C SER A 16 -3.09 3.47 16.39
N VAL A 17 -3.37 4.72 16.78
CA VAL A 17 -3.32 5.88 15.88
C VAL A 17 -1.94 6.03 15.25
N THR A 18 -0.88 5.76 16.01
CA THR A 18 0.51 5.81 15.53
C THR A 18 0.77 4.75 14.46
N ASP A 19 0.37 3.50 14.71
CA ASP A 19 0.52 2.42 13.74
C ASP A 19 -0.20 2.74 12.43
N ARG A 20 -1.42 3.31 12.52
CA ARG A 20 -2.18 3.70 11.34
C ARG A 20 -1.43 4.74 10.51
N ARG A 21 -0.82 5.74 11.17
CA ARG A 21 0.01 6.74 10.49
C ARG A 21 1.23 6.10 9.82
N ILE A 22 1.91 5.18 10.51
CA ILE A 22 3.07 4.45 9.97
C ILE A 22 2.67 3.64 8.74
N VAL A 23 1.61 2.83 8.80
CA VAL A 23 1.15 2.04 7.64
C VAL A 23 0.82 2.94 6.45
N GLN A 24 0.07 4.02 6.69
CA GLN A 24 -0.34 4.93 5.63
C GLN A 24 0.85 5.65 5.01
N MET A 25 1.82 6.08 5.82
CA MET A 25 3.07 6.69 5.35
C MET A 25 3.86 5.71 4.49
N LEU A 26 4.16 4.51 4.99
CA LEU A 26 4.95 3.51 4.27
C LEU A 26 4.28 3.09 2.96
N ALA A 27 2.96 2.89 2.98
CA ALA A 27 2.20 2.60 1.76
C ALA A 27 2.27 3.74 0.74
N SER A 28 2.24 5.00 1.20
CA SER A 28 2.39 6.16 0.30
C SER A 28 3.77 6.31 -0.32
N GLN A 29 4.78 5.67 0.26
CA GLN A 29 6.14 5.60 -0.31
C GLN A 29 6.34 4.35 -1.17
N GLY A 30 5.29 3.54 -1.41
CA GLY A 30 5.39 2.35 -2.25
C GLY A 30 6.01 1.13 -1.57
N ILE A 31 6.20 1.16 -0.25
CA ILE A 31 6.80 0.03 0.48
C ILE A 31 5.88 -1.21 0.41
N PRO A 32 6.42 -2.41 0.10
CA PRO A 32 5.64 -3.64 0.08
C PRO A 32 4.99 -3.97 1.42
N GLN A 33 3.79 -4.54 1.40
CA GLN A 33 3.08 -4.95 2.62
C GLN A 33 3.87 -5.93 3.49
N SER A 34 4.74 -6.77 2.89
CA SER A 34 5.63 -7.68 3.63
C SER A 34 6.62 -6.92 4.52
N GLU A 35 7.20 -5.83 4.02
CA GLU A 35 8.13 -5.01 4.79
C GLU A 35 7.37 -4.19 5.85
N ILE A 36 6.19 -3.68 5.54
CA ILE A 36 5.31 -3.02 6.53
C ILE A 36 4.97 -3.98 7.68
N CYS A 37 4.71 -5.26 7.36
CA CYS A 37 4.52 -6.30 8.36
C CYS A 37 5.75 -6.51 9.25
N ARG A 38 6.97 -6.47 8.70
CA ARG A 38 8.21 -6.58 9.47
C ARG A 38 8.40 -5.38 10.40
N VAL A 39 8.14 -4.16 9.92
CA VAL A 39 8.24 -2.91 10.71
C VAL A 39 7.32 -2.96 11.94
N LEU A 40 6.10 -3.47 11.80
CA LEU A 40 5.12 -3.51 12.89
C LEU A 40 5.06 -4.86 13.63
N ALA A 41 5.92 -5.82 13.26
CA ALA A 41 5.89 -7.20 13.77
C ALA A 41 4.49 -7.87 13.69
N LEU A 42 3.79 -7.66 12.56
CA LEU A 42 2.44 -8.17 12.31
C LEU A 42 2.41 -9.24 11.24
N SER A 43 1.44 -10.15 11.33
CA SER A 43 1.13 -11.05 10.21
C SER A 43 0.49 -10.28 9.05
N ALA A 44 0.68 -10.75 7.82
CA ALA A 44 0.06 -10.17 6.64
C ALA A 44 -1.48 -10.18 6.71
N LYS A 45 -2.07 -11.19 7.36
CA LYS A 45 -3.51 -11.27 7.61
C LYS A 45 -3.97 -10.14 8.53
N THR A 46 -3.24 -9.89 9.60
CA THR A 46 -3.53 -8.79 10.55
C THR A 46 -3.42 -7.44 9.86
N LEU A 47 -2.36 -7.23 9.07
CA LEU A 47 -2.17 -5.98 8.34
C LEU A 47 -3.36 -5.66 7.43
N ARG A 48 -3.77 -6.64 6.59
CA ARG A 48 -4.92 -6.47 5.69
C ARG A 48 -6.24 -6.28 6.43
N LYS A 49 -6.45 -6.96 7.55
CA LYS A 49 -7.69 -6.86 8.33
C LYS A 49 -7.81 -5.51 9.05
N SER A 50 -6.74 -5.08 9.72
CA SER A 50 -6.79 -3.93 10.63
C SER A 50 -6.43 -2.60 9.97
N TYR A 51 -5.71 -2.61 8.83
CA TYR A 51 -5.17 -1.41 8.21
C TYR A 51 -5.56 -1.24 6.73
N ARG A 52 -6.63 -1.91 6.27
CA ARG A 52 -7.05 -1.85 4.86
C ARG A 52 -7.19 -0.41 4.36
N ARG A 53 -7.88 0.43 5.14
CA ARG A 53 -8.09 1.85 4.82
C ARG A 53 -6.77 2.61 4.66
N GLN A 54 -5.80 2.37 5.54
CA GLN A 54 -4.49 3.06 5.49
C GLN A 54 -3.69 2.63 4.27
N LEU A 55 -3.73 1.34 3.91
CA LEU A 55 -3.10 0.81 2.71
C LEU A 55 -3.71 1.43 1.45
N ASP A 56 -5.04 1.50 1.38
CA ASP A 56 -5.75 2.06 0.22
C ASP A 56 -5.48 3.56 0.07
N ILE A 57 -5.54 4.33 1.17
CA ILE A 57 -5.21 5.77 1.15
C ILE A 57 -3.73 5.99 0.79
N GLY A 58 -2.83 5.18 1.33
CA GLY A 58 -1.41 5.26 0.99
C GLY A 58 -1.16 5.00 -0.49
N ALA A 59 -1.76 3.96 -1.05
CA ALA A 59 -1.66 3.66 -2.48
C ALA A 59 -2.21 4.80 -3.35
N ALA A 60 -3.37 5.37 -3.00
CA ALA A 60 -3.93 6.51 -3.71
C ALA A 60 -3.02 7.75 -3.68
N ARG A 61 -2.34 8.00 -2.54
CA ARG A 61 -1.36 9.09 -2.42
C ARG A 61 -0.14 8.89 -3.31
N LEU A 62 0.37 7.66 -3.37
CA LEU A 62 1.47 7.32 -4.27
C LEU A 62 1.05 7.55 -5.73
N GLN A 63 -0.15 7.10 -6.11
CA GLN A 63 -0.69 7.30 -7.46
C GLN A 63 -0.77 8.80 -7.80
N ALA A 64 -1.33 9.61 -6.92
CA ALA A 64 -1.45 11.05 -7.12
C ALA A 64 -0.07 11.72 -7.27
N ALA A 65 0.92 11.31 -6.47
CA ALA A 65 2.29 11.83 -6.57
C ALA A 65 2.95 11.47 -7.92
N LEU A 66 2.78 10.22 -8.38
CA LEU A 66 3.27 9.75 -9.67
C LEU A 66 2.62 10.51 -10.83
N ILE A 67 1.29 10.68 -10.82
CA ILE A 67 0.57 11.47 -11.84
C ILE A 67 1.04 12.92 -11.83
N GLY A 68 1.20 13.53 -10.65
CA GLY A 68 1.72 14.89 -10.55
C GLY A 68 3.12 15.02 -11.14
N HIS A 69 3.98 14.00 -10.99
CA HIS A 69 5.29 13.98 -11.61
C HIS A 69 5.20 13.80 -13.13
N LEU A 70 4.33 12.93 -13.61
CA LEU A 70 4.05 12.73 -15.03
C LEU A 70 3.63 14.04 -15.72
N LEU A 71 2.72 14.80 -15.10
CA LEU A 71 2.26 16.09 -15.62
C LEU A 71 3.39 17.12 -15.73
N ARG A 72 4.36 17.11 -14.80
CA ARG A 72 5.55 17.97 -14.89
C ARG A 72 6.49 17.54 -16.01
N LEU A 73 6.67 16.22 -16.21
CA LEU A 73 7.53 15.67 -17.26
C LEU A 73 6.93 15.83 -18.66
N ALA A 74 5.61 15.89 -18.78
CA ALA A 74 4.94 16.14 -20.06
C ALA A 74 5.34 17.49 -20.69
N ALA A 75 5.88 18.43 -19.91
CA ALA A 75 6.43 19.69 -20.40
C ALA A 75 7.97 19.68 -20.61
N GLY A 76 8.65 18.57 -20.36
CA GLY A 76 10.11 18.44 -20.39
C GLY A 76 10.63 17.34 -21.32
N THR A 77 11.94 17.07 -21.25
CA THR A 77 12.67 16.15 -22.14
C THR A 77 13.16 14.85 -21.48
N ASP A 78 12.81 14.58 -20.21
CA ASP A 78 13.29 13.40 -19.50
C ASP A 78 12.43 12.15 -19.78
N ASP A 79 12.84 11.39 -20.80
CA ASP A 79 12.19 10.15 -21.23
C ASP A 79 12.36 9.00 -20.22
N VAL A 80 13.42 9.01 -19.41
CA VAL A 80 13.70 7.91 -18.47
C VAL A 80 12.73 7.97 -17.28
N ALA A 81 12.56 9.15 -16.69
CA ALA A 81 11.61 9.35 -15.60
C ALA A 81 10.16 9.07 -16.05
N LEU A 82 9.82 9.46 -17.29
CA LEU A 82 8.52 9.18 -17.90
C LEU A 82 8.22 7.68 -17.95
N ARG A 83 9.14 6.89 -18.51
CA ARG A 83 9.00 5.43 -18.62
C ARG A 83 8.86 4.76 -17.27
N ALA A 84 9.65 5.16 -16.28
CA ALA A 84 9.60 4.61 -14.93
C ALA A 84 8.23 4.84 -14.26
N ILE A 85 7.68 6.06 -14.40
CA ILE A 85 6.36 6.39 -13.85
C ILE A 85 5.25 5.62 -14.57
N MET A 86 5.29 5.56 -15.90
CA MET A 86 4.31 4.80 -16.69
C MET A 86 4.32 3.31 -16.29
N PHE A 87 5.51 2.72 -16.12
CA PHE A 87 5.65 1.34 -15.66
C PHE A 87 4.99 1.12 -14.29
N LEU A 88 5.23 2.00 -13.32
CA LEU A 88 4.59 1.89 -11.99
C LEU A 88 3.06 2.03 -12.06
N LEU A 89 2.55 2.96 -12.86
CA LEU A 89 1.12 3.17 -13.06
C LEU A 89 0.45 1.92 -13.67
N GLN A 90 1.10 1.30 -14.65
CA GLN A 90 0.62 0.07 -15.28
C GLN A 90 0.64 -1.11 -14.31
N CYS A 91 1.78 -1.38 -13.67
CA CYS A 91 1.95 -2.56 -12.82
C CYS A 91 1.14 -2.53 -11.52
N ARG A 92 0.90 -1.35 -10.95
CA ARG A 92 0.29 -1.23 -9.60
C ARG A 92 -1.10 -0.63 -9.57
N PHE A 93 -1.46 0.17 -10.56
CA PHE A 93 -2.71 0.95 -10.56
C PHE A 93 -3.65 0.57 -11.70
N GLY A 94 -3.31 -0.47 -12.47
CA GLY A 94 -4.17 -1.01 -13.53
C GLY A 94 -4.30 -0.09 -14.74
N TRP A 95 -3.39 0.86 -14.91
CA TRP A 95 -3.37 1.68 -16.11
C TRP A 95 -3.03 0.79 -17.30
N SER A 96 -3.79 0.93 -18.38
CA SER A 96 -3.57 0.19 -19.62
C SER A 96 -3.43 1.19 -20.75
N ARG A 97 -2.49 0.92 -21.66
CA ARG A 97 -2.44 1.62 -22.96
C ARG A 97 -3.69 1.32 -23.80
N PHE A 98 -4.28 0.15 -23.60
CA PHE A 98 -5.42 -0.35 -24.34
C PHE A 98 -6.66 -0.37 -23.44
N LEU A 99 -7.08 0.81 -22.97
CA LEU A 99 -8.33 0.89 -22.24
C LEU A 99 -9.48 0.55 -23.22
N PRO A 100 -10.37 -0.40 -22.90
CA PRO A 100 -11.55 -0.61 -23.72
C PRO A 100 -12.37 0.71 -23.78
N PRO A 101 -13.02 1.01 -24.91
CA PRO A 101 -13.87 2.19 -25.01
C PRO A 101 -14.91 2.18 -23.90
N ALA A 102 -15.22 3.36 -23.35
CA ALA A 102 -16.23 3.50 -22.31
C ALA A 102 -17.56 2.94 -22.84
N ARG A 103 -18.13 1.97 -22.11
CA ARG A 103 -19.45 1.40 -22.40
C ARG A 103 -20.55 2.38 -22.02
#